data_AF-A0A9D0ZMK2-F1
#
_entry.id   AF-A0A9D0ZMK2-F1
#
_cell.length_a   1.000
_cell.length_b   1.000
_cell.length_c   1.000
_cell.angle_alpha   90.00
_cell.angle_beta   90.00
_cell.angle_gamma   90.00
#
_symmetry.space_group_name_H-M   'P 1'
#
loop_
_entity.id
_entity.type
_entity.pdbx_description
1 polymer ?
#
loop_
_entity_poly.entity_id
_entity_poly.type
_entity_poly.pdbx_seq_one_letter_code
_entity_poly.pdbx_strand_id
1 'polypeptide(L)'
;MKRRRLVRLALLVYALALVSFMFFGLGRVEQRSSFQDSLEIYSIPPWFPKMPSDAWRIWIFSVGNLAAFMPLGALIPASLSQAWRKYWKCLLLFLAGIAALELLQMMSLLGSFDVEDILVNTMGFSAGSAAWKFARRGKNVKKQLLLWCVAAFVLIWVCIGAAEAVNGILG
;
A
#
# COMPACT_ATOMS: atom_id res chain seq x y z
N MET A 1 0.40 5.87 -28.13
CA MET A 1 1.54 5.07 -27.60
C MET A 1 2.39 5.83 -26.57
N LYS A 2 2.76 7.10 -26.78
CA LYS A 2 3.62 7.90 -25.86
C LYS A 2 3.12 7.94 -24.40
N ARG A 3 1.83 8.23 -24.18
CA ARG A 3 1.24 8.29 -22.81
C ARG A 3 1.34 6.98 -22.02
N ARG A 4 1.13 5.81 -22.67
CA ARG A 4 1.25 4.51 -21.99
C ARG A 4 2.70 4.17 -21.64
N ARG A 5 3.67 4.57 -22.48
CA ARG A 5 5.09 4.42 -22.17
C ARG A 5 5.49 5.26 -20.95
N LEU A 6 5.06 6.51 -20.89
CA LEU A 6 5.31 7.38 -19.73
C LEU A 6 4.72 6.82 -18.43
N VAL A 7 3.48 6.33 -18.45
CA VAL A 7 2.86 5.70 -17.27
C VAL A 7 3.61 4.45 -16.82
N ARG A 8 4.11 3.62 -17.77
CA ARG A 8 4.91 2.44 -17.43
C ARG A 8 6.27 2.80 -16.86
N LEU A 9 6.92 3.85 -17.39
CA LEU A 9 8.18 4.34 -16.85
C LEU A 9 7.98 4.89 -15.43
N ALA A 10 6.93 5.70 -15.23
CA ALA A 10 6.56 6.21 -13.91
C ALA A 10 6.24 5.06 -12.94
N LEU A 11 5.51 4.03 -13.39
CA LEU A 11 5.23 2.83 -12.60
C LEU A 11 6.52 2.09 -12.22
N LEU A 12 7.47 1.93 -13.15
CA LEU A 12 8.73 1.25 -12.87
C LEU A 12 9.60 2.03 -11.88
N VAL A 13 9.78 3.33 -12.10
CA VAL A 13 10.52 4.20 -11.17
C VAL A 13 9.87 4.19 -9.79
N TYR A 14 8.54 4.27 -9.75
CA TYR A 14 7.80 4.25 -8.51
C TYR A 14 7.87 2.90 -7.79
N ALA A 15 7.78 1.78 -8.53
CA ALA A 15 7.93 0.44 -7.95
C ALA A 15 9.32 0.24 -7.35
N LEU A 16 10.39 0.71 -8.01
CA LEU A 16 11.74 0.67 -7.46
C LEU A 16 11.84 1.50 -6.16
N ALA A 17 11.28 2.71 -6.16
CA ALA A 17 11.23 3.54 -4.96
C ALA A 17 10.44 2.87 -3.82
N LEU A 18 9.35 2.17 -4.13
CA LEU A 18 8.58 1.40 -3.14
C LEU A 18 9.37 0.22 -2.59
N VAL A 19 10.08 -0.52 -3.42
CA VAL A 19 10.97 -1.59 -2.95
C VAL A 19 12.02 -1.00 -2.01
N SER A 20 12.68 0.10 -2.39
CA SER A 20 13.62 0.79 -1.50
C SER A 20 12.96 1.24 -0.18
N PHE A 21 11.74 1.79 -0.24
CA PHE A 21 10.98 2.18 0.95
C PHE A 21 10.63 0.98 1.84
N MET A 22 10.24 -0.16 1.27
CA MET A 22 9.90 -1.34 2.07
C MET A 22 11.12 -1.92 2.81
N PHE A 23 12.29 -1.94 2.17
CA PHE A 23 13.49 -2.49 2.77
C PHE A 23 14.19 -1.52 3.73
N PHE A 24 14.22 -0.23 3.41
CA PHE A 24 15.05 0.75 4.12
C PHE A 24 14.26 1.90 4.76
N GLY A 25 12.95 1.96 4.53
CA GLY A 25 12.10 3.05 5.01
C GLY A 25 11.91 3.04 6.52
N LEU A 26 11.74 4.26 7.06
CA LEU A 26 11.24 4.57 8.41
C LEU A 26 11.94 3.87 9.60
N GLY A 27 13.13 3.26 9.41
CA GLY A 27 13.92 2.67 10.51
C GLY A 27 14.01 1.14 10.49
N ARG A 28 13.75 0.48 9.35
CA ARG A 28 13.90 -0.97 9.15
C ARG A 28 15.36 -1.49 9.09
N VAL A 29 16.31 -0.78 9.70
CA VAL A 29 17.74 -1.13 9.68
C VAL A 29 18.13 -1.87 10.97
N GLU A 30 17.42 -2.95 11.27
CA GLU A 30 17.86 -3.92 12.27
C GLU A 30 17.94 -5.29 11.61
N GLN A 31 19.17 -5.76 11.41
CA GLN A 31 19.41 -7.08 10.84
C GLN A 31 18.99 -8.14 11.86
N ARG A 32 18.03 -8.98 11.49
CA ARG A 32 17.56 -10.06 12.37
C ARG A 32 18.53 -11.22 12.35
N SER A 33 18.70 -11.90 13.48
CA SER A 33 19.56 -13.08 13.62
C SER A 33 18.92 -14.37 13.11
N SER A 34 17.61 -14.37 12.88
CA SER A 34 16.85 -15.53 12.43
C SER A 34 15.69 -15.11 11.51
N PHE A 35 15.18 -16.07 10.73
CA PHE A 35 13.91 -15.92 10.03
C PHE A 35 12.77 -15.74 11.03
N GLN A 36 11.83 -14.85 10.72
CA GLN A 36 10.66 -14.56 11.53
C GLN A 36 9.46 -14.32 10.61
N ASP A 37 8.29 -14.77 11.06
CA ASP A 37 7.01 -14.62 10.38
C ASP A 37 5.92 -14.18 11.35
N SER A 38 4.90 -13.51 10.81
CA SER A 38 3.72 -13.05 11.52
C SER A 38 2.50 -13.38 10.67
N LEU A 39 2.11 -14.66 10.74
CA LEU A 39 1.03 -15.23 9.94
C LEU A 39 -0.36 -15.04 10.56
N GLU A 40 -0.41 -14.87 11.87
CA GLU A 40 -1.65 -14.57 12.59
C GLU A 40 -1.98 -13.09 12.50
N ILE A 41 -3.25 -12.78 12.25
CA ILE A 41 -3.76 -11.41 12.26
C ILE A 41 -4.25 -11.14 13.68
N TYR A 42 -3.47 -10.40 14.45
CA TYR A 42 -3.86 -9.95 15.78
C TYR A 42 -4.66 -8.65 15.70
N SER A 43 -4.30 -7.80 14.73
CA SER A 43 -4.86 -6.46 14.61
C SER A 43 -4.61 -5.87 13.22
N ILE A 44 -5.24 -4.74 12.91
CA ILE A 44 -5.05 -4.00 11.65
C ILE A 44 -4.37 -2.65 11.96
N PRO A 45 -3.03 -2.54 11.86
CA PRO A 45 -2.16 -1.43 12.34
C PRO A 45 -2.53 0.04 12.17
N PRO A 46 -3.21 0.51 11.12
CA PRO A 46 -3.60 1.92 11.06
C PRO A 46 -4.74 2.27 12.07
N TRP A 47 -4.78 1.68 13.27
CA TRP A 47 -5.67 2.02 14.39
C TRP A 47 -5.23 3.30 15.10
N PHE A 48 -6.11 3.97 15.84
CA PHE A 48 -5.72 5.18 16.56
C PHE A 48 -4.74 4.84 17.70
N PRO A 49 -3.57 5.50 17.79
CA PRO A 49 -2.58 5.19 18.82
C PRO A 49 -3.11 5.56 20.22
N LYS A 50 -3.22 4.57 21.11
CA LYS A 50 -3.78 4.72 22.47
C LYS A 50 -2.71 4.96 23.57
N MET A 51 -1.43 5.17 23.19
CA MET A 51 -0.19 5.12 24.02
C MET A 51 0.22 3.69 24.43
N PRO A 52 1.53 3.33 24.42
CA PRO A 52 2.76 4.15 24.56
C PRO A 52 3.43 4.57 23.23
N SER A 53 4.66 5.12 23.29
CA SER A 53 5.44 5.69 22.16
C SER A 53 5.65 4.74 20.97
N ASP A 54 5.72 3.42 21.21
CA ASP A 54 5.87 2.44 20.13
C ASP A 54 4.62 2.33 19.26
N ALA A 55 3.44 2.60 19.82
CA ALA A 55 2.18 2.63 19.07
C ALA A 55 2.19 3.74 18.01
N TRP A 56 2.84 4.88 18.29
CA TRP A 56 2.99 5.95 17.30
C TRP A 56 3.93 5.57 16.17
N ARG A 57 5.01 4.84 16.45
CA ARG A 57 5.90 4.32 15.40
C ARG A 57 5.11 3.39 14.49
N ILE A 58 4.49 2.35 15.05
CA ILE A 58 3.69 1.38 14.29
C ILE A 58 2.63 2.12 13.47
N TRP A 59 1.89 3.05 14.06
CA TRP A 59 0.88 3.83 13.34
C TRP A 59 1.46 4.61 12.16
N ILE A 60 2.57 5.33 12.34
CA ILE A 60 3.23 6.09 11.26
C ILE A 60 3.70 5.14 10.15
N PHE A 61 4.27 3.99 10.51
CA PHE A 61 4.67 2.97 9.53
C PHE A 61 3.48 2.46 8.74
N SER A 62 2.39 2.10 9.41
CA SER A 62 1.23 1.50 8.77
C SER A 62 0.45 2.48 7.93
N VAL A 63 0.28 3.73 8.39
CA VAL A 63 -0.29 4.80 7.56
C VAL A 63 0.64 5.15 6.40
N GLY A 64 1.96 5.12 6.62
CA GLY A 64 2.97 5.29 5.59
C GLY A 64 2.87 4.24 4.49
N ASN A 65 2.78 2.96 4.87
CA ASN A 65 2.54 1.81 4.00
C ASN A 65 1.22 1.98 3.23
N LEU A 66 0.12 2.22 3.94
CA LEU A 66 -1.20 2.48 3.34
C LEU A 66 -1.12 3.57 2.25
N ALA A 67 -0.53 4.73 2.58
CA ALA A 67 -0.40 5.86 1.67
C ALA A 67 0.55 5.57 0.50
N ALA A 68 1.67 4.90 0.76
CA ALA A 68 2.68 4.54 -0.24
C ALA A 68 2.12 3.56 -1.29
N PHE A 69 1.18 2.70 -0.95
CA PHE A 69 0.60 1.80 -1.96
C PHE A 69 -0.54 2.42 -2.78
N MET A 70 -1.05 3.60 -2.43
CA MET A 70 -2.14 4.24 -3.19
C MET A 70 -1.74 4.63 -4.62
N PRO A 71 -0.59 5.28 -4.88
CA PRO A 71 -0.21 5.61 -6.26
C PRO A 71 -0.02 4.37 -7.11
N LEU A 72 0.46 3.25 -6.53
CA LEU A 72 0.55 1.97 -7.24
C LEU A 72 -0.84 1.47 -7.68
N GLY A 73 -1.84 1.59 -6.79
CA GLY A 73 -3.26 1.33 -7.06
C GLY A 73 -3.86 2.13 -8.22
N ALA A 74 -3.34 3.33 -8.47
CA ALA A 74 -3.73 4.16 -9.60
C ALA A 74 -2.96 3.83 -10.89
N LEU A 75 -1.64 3.64 -10.77
CA LEU A 75 -0.71 3.46 -11.89
C LEU A 75 -0.84 2.09 -12.56
N ILE A 76 -1.04 1.00 -11.79
CA ILE A 76 -1.18 -0.35 -12.35
C ILE A 76 -2.38 -0.41 -13.32
N PRO A 77 -3.63 -0.08 -12.93
CA PRO A 77 -4.76 -0.08 -13.86
C PRO A 77 -4.60 0.90 -15.03
N ALA A 78 -3.89 2.02 -14.83
CA ALA A 78 -3.65 3.01 -15.88
C ALA A 78 -2.69 2.48 -16.98
N SER A 79 -1.71 1.65 -16.59
CA SER A 79 -0.67 1.10 -17.48
C SER A 79 -1.13 -0.08 -18.35
N LEU A 80 -2.18 -0.79 -17.92
CA LEU A 80 -2.68 -2.02 -18.52
C LEU A 80 -3.63 -1.79 -19.71
N SER A 81 -3.75 -2.78 -20.60
CA SER A 81 -4.78 -2.80 -21.65
C SER A 81 -6.17 -2.97 -21.03
N GLN A 82 -7.24 -2.57 -21.73
CA GLN A 82 -8.61 -2.63 -21.17
C GLN A 82 -8.98 -4.02 -20.62
N ALA A 83 -8.55 -5.10 -21.29
CA ALA A 83 -8.78 -6.48 -20.86
C ALA A 83 -8.16 -6.85 -19.49
N TRP A 84 -7.16 -6.09 -19.04
CA TRP A 84 -6.44 -6.29 -17.78
C TRP A 84 -6.80 -5.26 -16.70
N ARG A 85 -7.64 -4.25 -16.99
CA ARG A 85 -8.06 -3.22 -16.02
C ARG A 85 -9.11 -3.69 -15.01
N LYS A 86 -9.47 -4.96 -15.03
CA LYS A 86 -10.37 -5.54 -14.03
C LYS A 86 -9.66 -5.50 -12.68
N TYR A 87 -10.35 -4.98 -11.66
CA TYR A 87 -9.80 -4.81 -10.31
C TYR A 87 -9.17 -6.10 -9.79
N TRP A 88 -9.89 -7.24 -9.88
CA TRP A 88 -9.39 -8.53 -9.43
C TRP A 88 -8.07 -8.97 -10.08
N LYS A 89 -7.85 -8.69 -11.37
CA LYS A 89 -6.58 -9.01 -12.03
C LYS A 89 -5.44 -8.16 -11.51
N CYS A 90 -5.70 -6.87 -11.28
CA CYS A 90 -4.71 -5.95 -10.73
C CYS A 90 -4.41 -6.31 -9.26
N LEU A 91 -5.42 -6.70 -8.50
CA LEU A 91 -5.30 -7.15 -7.13
C LEU A 91 -4.47 -8.44 -7.03
N LEU A 92 -4.72 -9.45 -7.88
CA LEU A 92 -3.92 -10.68 -7.87
C LEU A 92 -2.44 -10.42 -8.20
N LEU A 93 -2.17 -9.56 -9.20
CA LEU A 93 -0.80 -9.14 -9.52
C LEU A 93 -0.14 -8.42 -8.33
N PHE A 94 -0.90 -7.54 -7.68
CA PHE A 94 -0.43 -6.82 -6.50
C PHE A 94 -0.14 -7.77 -5.33
N LEU A 95 -1.06 -8.67 -5.00
CA LEU A 95 -0.93 -9.65 -3.90
C LEU A 95 0.27 -10.57 -4.12
N ALA A 96 0.47 -11.07 -5.35
CA ALA A 96 1.64 -11.86 -5.68
C ALA A 96 2.95 -11.06 -5.50
N GLY A 97 2.95 -9.78 -5.90
CA GLY A 97 4.10 -8.90 -5.75
C GLY A 97 4.42 -8.58 -4.29
N ILE A 98 3.43 -8.20 -3.49
CA ILE A 98 3.65 -7.84 -2.08
C ILE A 98 4.04 -9.06 -1.25
N ALA A 99 3.41 -10.22 -1.46
CA ALA A 99 3.81 -11.45 -0.78
C ALA A 99 5.25 -11.88 -1.15
N ALA A 100 5.66 -11.67 -2.42
CA ALA A 100 7.04 -11.90 -2.82
C ALA A 100 8.02 -10.91 -2.15
N LEU A 101 7.62 -9.66 -1.94
CA LEU A 101 8.45 -8.67 -1.24
C LEU A 101 8.63 -9.02 0.24
N GLU A 102 7.55 -9.34 0.95
CA GLU A 102 7.61 -9.80 2.34
C GLU A 102 8.48 -11.06 2.48
N LEU A 103 8.36 -11.99 1.54
CA LEU A 103 9.19 -13.19 1.49
C LEU A 103 10.67 -12.84 1.28
N LEU A 104 10.99 -11.91 0.36
CA LEU A 104 12.35 -11.45 0.13
C LEU A 104 12.92 -10.69 1.35
N GLN A 105 12.10 -9.92 2.07
CA GLN A 105 12.50 -9.25 3.30
C GLN A 105 12.85 -10.26 4.40
N MET A 106 12.04 -11.32 4.55
CA MET A 106 12.35 -12.42 5.44
C MET A 106 13.64 -13.15 5.03
N MET A 107 13.76 -13.53 3.75
CA MET A 107 14.94 -14.25 3.24
C MET A 107 16.24 -13.45 3.34
N SER A 108 16.15 -12.12 3.27
CA SER A 108 17.31 -11.22 3.41
C SER A 108 17.63 -10.85 4.86
N LEU A 109 16.85 -11.33 5.84
CA LEU A 109 16.97 -10.98 7.26
C LEU A 109 16.82 -9.47 7.54
N LEU A 110 16.23 -8.73 6.59
CA LEU A 110 15.92 -7.30 6.70
C LEU A 110 14.49 -7.05 7.21
N GLY A 111 13.70 -8.11 7.39
CA GLY A 111 12.34 -8.04 7.92
C GLY A 111 11.77 -9.41 8.28
N SER A 112 10.46 -9.46 8.51
CA SER A 112 9.66 -10.70 8.65
C SER A 112 8.70 -10.85 7.49
N PHE A 113 8.18 -12.06 7.29
CA PHE A 113 7.00 -12.24 6.46
C PHE A 113 5.75 -11.84 7.28
N ASP A 114 5.19 -10.67 7.00
CA ASP A 114 4.12 -10.08 7.82
C ASP A 114 2.79 -9.96 7.05
N VAL A 115 1.77 -10.72 7.48
CA VAL A 115 0.44 -10.73 6.86
C VAL A 115 -0.32 -9.43 7.13
N GLU A 116 -0.11 -8.78 8.27
CA GLU A 116 -0.74 -7.49 8.59
C GLU A 116 -0.21 -6.39 7.65
N ASP A 117 1.09 -6.40 7.34
CA ASP A 117 1.67 -5.50 6.33
C ASP A 117 1.08 -5.77 4.93
N ILE A 118 0.91 -7.04 4.53
CA ILE A 118 0.22 -7.39 3.26
C ILE A 118 -1.19 -6.81 3.24
N LEU A 119 -1.94 -6.90 4.34
CA LEU A 119 -3.30 -6.35 4.44
C LEU A 119 -3.31 -4.83 4.31
N VAL A 120 -2.47 -4.12 5.05
CA VAL A 120 -2.38 -2.65 5.00
C VAL A 120 -1.96 -2.16 3.62
N ASN A 121 -0.98 -2.81 3.01
CA ASN A 121 -0.51 -2.50 1.66
C ASN A 121 -1.62 -2.77 0.62
N THR A 122 -2.40 -3.84 0.81
CA THR A 122 -3.58 -4.16 -0.01
C THR A 122 -4.70 -3.14 0.13
N MET A 123 -4.96 -2.65 1.35
CA MET A 123 -5.89 -1.55 1.60
C MET A 123 -5.45 -0.30 0.84
N GLY A 124 -4.15 0.03 0.91
CA GLY A 124 -3.57 1.18 0.21
C GLY A 124 -3.74 1.09 -1.30
N PHE A 125 -3.36 -0.05 -1.88
CA PHE A 125 -3.57 -0.35 -3.30
C PHE A 125 -5.03 -0.21 -3.72
N SER A 126 -5.94 -0.76 -2.94
CA SER A 126 -7.38 -0.77 -3.23
C SER A 126 -7.99 0.63 -3.14
N ALA A 127 -7.65 1.38 -2.09
CA ALA A 127 -8.04 2.77 -1.91
C ALA A 127 -7.50 3.66 -3.04
N GLY A 128 -6.23 3.48 -3.43
CA GLY A 128 -5.63 4.17 -4.56
C GLY A 128 -6.32 3.89 -5.90
N SER A 129 -6.72 2.63 -6.12
CA SER A 129 -7.49 2.22 -7.28
C SER A 129 -8.90 2.84 -7.30
N ALA A 130 -9.58 2.88 -6.15
CA ALA A 130 -10.88 3.53 -6.00
C ALA A 130 -10.79 5.05 -6.23
N ALA A 131 -9.80 5.70 -5.61
CA ALA A 131 -9.49 7.13 -5.82
C ALA A 131 -9.24 7.41 -7.31
N TRP A 132 -8.51 6.55 -8.01
CA TRP A 132 -8.28 6.71 -9.45
C TRP A 132 -9.54 6.59 -10.29
N LYS A 133 -10.42 5.63 -9.98
CA LYS A 133 -11.72 5.50 -10.67
C LYS A 133 -12.55 6.79 -10.53
N PHE A 134 -12.55 7.40 -9.35
CA PHE A 134 -13.23 8.68 -9.11
C PHE A 134 -12.54 9.84 -9.83
N ALA A 135 -11.22 9.96 -9.70
CA ALA A 135 -10.40 11.02 -10.26
C ALA A 135 -10.53 11.16 -11.78
N ARG A 136 -10.77 10.05 -12.49
CA ARG A 136 -10.98 10.01 -13.94
C ARG A 136 -12.16 10.86 -14.44
N ARG A 137 -13.04 11.34 -13.56
CA ARG A 137 -14.08 12.34 -13.86
C ARG A 137 -13.52 13.73 -14.17
N GLY A 138 -12.25 13.99 -13.83
CA GLY A 138 -11.57 15.25 -14.12
C GLY A 138 -11.34 15.47 -15.62
N LYS A 139 -11.67 16.68 -16.10
CA LYS A 139 -11.56 17.08 -17.51
C LYS A 139 -10.12 17.14 -18.04
N ASN A 140 -9.13 17.37 -17.17
CA ASN A 140 -7.71 17.45 -17.52
C ASN A 140 -6.84 16.78 -16.43
N VAL A 141 -5.54 16.59 -16.71
CA VAL A 141 -4.62 15.88 -15.82
C VAL A 141 -4.49 16.60 -14.46
N LYS A 142 -4.44 17.93 -14.43
CA LYS A 142 -4.37 18.70 -13.17
C LYS A 142 -5.58 18.42 -12.27
N LYS A 143 -6.79 18.43 -12.85
CA LYS A 143 -8.03 18.13 -12.13
C LYS A 143 -8.11 16.66 -11.72
N GLN A 144 -7.62 15.73 -12.56
CA GLN A 144 -7.53 14.32 -12.19
C GLN A 144 -6.61 14.13 -10.98
N LEU A 145 -5.44 14.76 -10.97
CA LEU A 145 -4.51 14.71 -9.84
C LEU A 145 -5.13 15.32 -8.57
N LEU A 146 -5.76 16.49 -8.67
CA LEU A 146 -6.45 17.11 -7.54
C LEU A 146 -7.53 16.20 -6.95
N LEU A 147 -8.43 15.68 -7.78
CA LEU A 147 -9.49 14.76 -7.34
C LEU A 147 -8.93 13.48 -6.75
N TRP A 148 -7.81 12.99 -7.28
CA TRP A 148 -7.12 11.81 -6.74
C TRP A 148 -6.55 12.10 -5.36
N CYS A 149 -5.86 13.22 -5.16
CA CYS A 149 -5.30 13.59 -3.85
C CYS A 149 -6.40 13.77 -2.79
N VAL A 150 -7.50 14.44 -3.14
CA VAL A 150 -8.64 14.63 -2.23
C VAL A 150 -9.29 13.29 -1.87
N ALA A 151 -9.56 12.44 -2.87
CA ALA A 151 -10.13 11.13 -2.63
C ALA A 151 -9.17 10.24 -1.82
N ALA A 152 -7.87 10.31 -2.08
CA ALA A 152 -6.86 9.55 -1.36
C ALA A 152 -6.81 9.95 0.12
N PHE A 153 -6.79 11.25 0.40
CA PHE A 153 -6.82 11.78 1.76
C PHE A 153 -8.05 11.29 2.54
N VAL A 154 -9.24 11.39 1.94
CA VAL A 154 -10.48 10.89 2.56
C VAL A 154 -10.42 9.39 2.79
N LEU A 155 -9.96 8.62 1.80
CA LEU A 155 -9.91 7.17 1.90
C LEU A 155 -8.89 6.67 2.93
N ILE A 156 -7.80 7.40 3.19
CA ILE A 156 -6.88 7.09 4.28
C ILE A 156 -7.62 7.10 5.62
N TRP A 157 -8.40 8.15 5.90
CA TRP A 157 -9.20 8.24 7.13
C TRP A 157 -10.28 7.16 7.20
N VAL A 158 -10.93 6.83 6.08
CA VAL A 158 -11.90 5.73 6.03
C VAL A 158 -11.22 4.40 6.35
N CYS A 159 -10.03 4.13 5.80
CA CYS A 159 -9.26 2.93 6.08
C CYS A 159 -8.84 2.83 7.56
N ILE A 160 -8.39 3.94 8.16
CA ILE A 160 -8.07 4.02 9.59
C ILE A 160 -9.31 3.70 10.44
N GLY A 161 -10.44 4.34 10.16
CA GLY A 161 -11.69 4.10 10.89
C GLY A 161 -12.21 2.67 10.73
N ALA A 162 -12.09 2.08 9.53
CA ALA A 162 -12.45 0.69 9.28
C ALA A 162 -11.54 -0.28 10.03
N ALA A 163 -10.23 -0.02 10.07
CA ALA A 163 -9.28 -0.80 10.85
C ALA A 163 -9.62 -0.77 12.35
N GLU A 164 -9.89 0.42 12.91
CA GLU A 164 -10.32 0.56 14.31
C GLU A 164 -11.60 -0.23 14.60
N ALA A 165 -12.60 -0.15 13.71
CA ALA A 165 -13.86 -0.87 13.88
C ALA A 165 -13.68 -2.39 13.85
N VAL A 166 -12.83 -2.91 12.96
CA VAL A 166 -12.51 -4.35 12.90
C VAL A 166 -11.78 -4.78 14.16
N ASN A 167 -10.80 -4.00 14.62
CA ASN A 167 -10.05 -4.32 15.84
C ASN A 167 -10.95 -4.35 17.08
N GLY A 168 -11.98 -3.50 17.14
CA GLY A 168 -12.98 -3.54 18.22
C GLY A 168 -13.94 -4.74 18.18
N ILE A 169 -13.94 -5.52 17.09
CA ILE A 169 -14.67 -6.80 16.99
C ILE A 169 -13.75 -7.99 17.32
N LEU A 170 -12.46 -7.85 17.02
CA LEU A 170 -11.45 -8.89 17.25
C LEU A 170 -10.98 -8.99 18.71
N GLY A 171 -11.14 -7.92 19.51
CA GLY A 171 -10.85 -7.87 20.94
C GLY A 171 -12.10 -7.81 21.82
#